data_AF-A0A1F8V0M8-F1
#
_entry.id   AF-A0A1F8V0M8-F1
#
_cell.length_a   1.000
_cell.length_b   1.000
_cell.length_c   1.000
_cell.angle_alpha   90.00
_cell.angle_beta   90.00
_cell.angle_gamma   90.00
#
_symmetry.space_group_name_H-M   'P 1'
#
loop_
_entity.id
_entity.type
_entity.pdbx_description
1 polymer ?
#
loop_
_entity_poly.entity_id
_entity_poly.type
_entity_poly.pdbx_seq_one_letter_code
_entity_poly.pdbx_strand_id
1 'polypeptide(L)'
;MKANIIESYIEKVYGYAVNRTYSREEADELAQEILFTAVRELPKLKDDSKFEPWFWGVAGNVTKTFQRYMGKQRAMYSYDTLEVIPYEDEYGDENEELYDSLKTKIAMLSAIYRDIVILYYYDNLSTKQISEKLNISEGTITWRLSEARKKLKKECTEMNETALRPVNLQIRINGDGNYKDPISPFPYVYINDALSQNILYYCYEMPKTVEELAKLCGVPAYYIEDCLKNLIYREAMSETSKGKYRTQFIIYSDKVNEYNEKAKCVFTPVIESFVSSIKALNNDINDLGIYTARKPNEELMYLYGIMALEYLSEKYNPVRWIERPVRYDGCRWSYYAHLMTGNKYPVRGLGREESSNRGSRGSYKHISYHFGGFAYRRMMFDAELLFSGLDLFIHQILGLEEESAEKPYIFAVSGNRALLSRIDTEYHNPYYTRRVDEIMKVNHDTLGNIIEFSNETWNQKKFFDDEFPYIEISNIKLKENSYSLSMISKNAAPSRAKMIVRNGDILVSTTRPHRGAIATATCDKNGIQIASTGFCILRKLKRKDVSREYLQWILLNDYILQQMLQRSSGGNYPEIVPDELKKVIIPIPSEKIQAQICHEANRRKQYADELRQKAEQEWATAKAQFEKELLKG
;
A
#
# COMPACT_ATOMS: atom_id res chain seq x y z
N MET A 1 20.50 -32.31 -26.16
CA MET A 1 20.68 -31.19 -27.11
C MET A 1 19.54 -30.17 -27.14
N LYS A 2 18.33 -30.44 -26.60
CA LYS A 2 17.17 -29.52 -26.77
C LYS A 2 16.78 -28.63 -25.56
N ALA A 3 17.39 -28.80 -24.38
CA ALA A 3 17.05 -28.02 -23.17
C ALA A 3 17.65 -26.60 -23.17
N ASN A 4 18.92 -26.45 -23.58
CA ASN A 4 19.61 -25.15 -23.64
C ASN A 4 18.92 -24.16 -24.60
N ILE A 5 18.22 -24.67 -25.62
CA ILE A 5 17.45 -23.84 -26.55
C ILE A 5 16.24 -23.24 -25.83
N ILE A 6 15.50 -24.01 -25.02
CA ILE A 6 14.37 -23.45 -24.23
C ILE A 6 14.86 -22.46 -23.17
N GLU A 7 16.02 -22.73 -22.56
CA GLU A 7 16.64 -21.86 -21.56
C GLU A 7 16.92 -20.45 -22.12
N SER A 8 17.40 -20.36 -23.37
CA SER A 8 17.60 -19.06 -24.05
C SER A 8 16.31 -18.29 -24.39
N TYR A 9 15.14 -18.89 -24.18
CA TYR A 9 13.84 -18.27 -24.41
C TYR A 9 13.11 -17.92 -23.11
N ILE A 10 13.66 -18.21 -21.93
CA ILE A 10 13.00 -17.92 -20.64
C ILE A 10 12.66 -16.43 -20.50
N GLU A 11 13.63 -15.55 -20.73
CA GLU A 11 13.42 -14.09 -20.65
C GLU A 11 12.44 -13.60 -21.72
N LYS A 12 12.52 -14.15 -22.95
CA LYS A 12 11.60 -13.84 -24.05
C LYS A 12 10.17 -14.27 -23.76
N VAL A 13 9.98 -15.44 -23.15
CA VAL A 13 8.67 -15.97 -22.76
C VAL A 13 8.08 -15.15 -21.63
N TYR A 14 8.90 -14.75 -20.65
CA TYR A 14 8.43 -13.88 -19.58
C TYR A 14 8.00 -12.51 -20.13
N GLY A 15 8.82 -11.88 -21.00
CA GLY A 15 8.42 -10.64 -21.69
C GLY A 15 7.16 -10.81 -22.55
N TYR A 16 6.99 -11.96 -23.20
CA TYR A 16 5.79 -12.32 -23.94
C TYR A 16 4.55 -12.47 -23.03
N ALA A 17 4.72 -13.05 -21.84
CA ALA A 17 3.67 -13.29 -20.86
C ALA A 17 3.22 -12.01 -20.14
N VAL A 18 4.17 -11.14 -19.75
CA VAL A 18 3.90 -9.82 -19.13
C VAL A 18 2.96 -8.98 -19.98
N ASN A 19 3.11 -9.04 -21.31
CA ASN A 19 2.25 -8.31 -22.25
C ASN A 19 0.87 -8.94 -22.46
N ARG A 20 0.58 -10.09 -21.85
CA ARG A 20 -0.63 -10.91 -22.10
C ARG A 20 -1.40 -11.26 -20.82
N THR A 21 -0.96 -10.71 -19.69
CA THR A 21 -1.52 -10.91 -18.34
C THR A 21 -1.63 -9.58 -17.61
N TYR A 22 -2.34 -9.57 -16.47
CA TYR A 22 -2.77 -8.33 -15.80
C TYR A 22 -2.00 -8.03 -14.52
N SER A 23 -1.26 -9.00 -14.00
CA SER A 23 -0.35 -8.82 -12.88
C SER A 23 0.97 -9.54 -13.16
N ARG A 24 1.97 -9.18 -12.36
CA ARG A 24 3.26 -9.86 -12.36
C ARG A 24 3.11 -11.35 -12.00
N GLU A 25 2.24 -11.66 -11.04
CA GLU A 25 1.98 -13.06 -10.65
C GLU A 25 1.36 -13.87 -11.81
N GLU A 26 0.43 -13.28 -12.56
CA GLU A 26 -0.14 -13.96 -13.74
C GLU A 26 0.87 -14.10 -14.88
N ALA A 27 1.77 -13.12 -15.06
CA ALA A 27 2.85 -13.20 -16.03
C ALA A 27 3.82 -14.33 -15.69
N ASP A 28 4.17 -14.47 -14.41
CA ASP A 28 4.99 -15.56 -13.89
C ASP A 28 4.29 -16.92 -14.13
N GLU A 29 2.99 -17.04 -13.82
CA GLU A 29 2.22 -18.27 -14.01
C GLU A 29 2.08 -18.66 -15.50
N LEU A 30 1.76 -17.69 -16.37
CA LEU A 30 1.66 -17.93 -17.80
C LEU A 30 3.03 -18.32 -18.41
N ALA A 31 4.11 -17.64 -18.03
CA ALA A 31 5.44 -17.95 -18.52
C ALA A 31 5.86 -19.36 -18.13
N GLN A 32 5.57 -19.76 -16.89
CA GLN A 32 5.83 -21.11 -16.39
C GLN A 32 5.04 -22.17 -17.17
N GLU A 33 3.75 -21.96 -17.41
CA GLU A 33 2.92 -22.94 -18.14
C GLU A 33 3.34 -23.07 -19.61
N ILE A 34 3.79 -21.99 -20.24
CA ILE A 34 4.35 -22.00 -21.60
C ILE A 34 5.63 -22.83 -21.64
N LEU A 35 6.57 -22.55 -20.74
CA LEU A 35 7.85 -23.27 -20.67
C LEU A 35 7.64 -24.74 -20.35
N PHE A 36 6.77 -25.05 -19.39
CA PHE A 36 6.42 -26.42 -19.00
C PHE A 36 5.79 -27.20 -20.16
N THR A 37 4.81 -26.61 -20.85
CA THR A 37 4.17 -27.25 -22.00
C THR A 37 5.14 -27.42 -23.16
N ALA A 38 6.01 -26.44 -23.41
CA ALA A 38 7.04 -26.55 -24.43
C ALA A 38 7.99 -27.73 -24.13
N VAL A 39 8.49 -27.86 -22.90
CA VAL A 39 9.34 -28.99 -22.50
C VAL A 39 8.63 -30.33 -22.68
N ARG A 40 7.34 -30.41 -22.31
CA ARG A 40 6.53 -31.64 -22.43
C ARG A 40 6.30 -32.06 -23.88
N GLU A 41 6.04 -31.11 -24.77
CA GLU A 41 5.68 -31.38 -26.17
C GLU A 41 6.90 -31.44 -27.10
N LEU A 42 8.06 -30.98 -26.65
CA LEU A 42 9.33 -30.96 -27.40
C LEU A 42 9.71 -32.29 -28.07
N PRO A 43 9.49 -33.48 -27.46
CA PRO A 43 9.80 -34.74 -28.11
C PRO A 43 8.97 -35.01 -29.38
N LYS A 44 7.84 -34.32 -29.57
CA LYS A 44 6.96 -34.47 -30.74
C LYS A 44 7.37 -33.60 -31.92
N LEU A 45 8.32 -32.66 -31.72
CA LEU A 45 8.87 -31.84 -32.79
C LEU A 45 9.80 -32.70 -33.67
N LYS A 46 9.34 -32.99 -34.88
CA LYS A 46 10.06 -33.84 -35.86
C LYS A 46 11.17 -33.10 -36.62
N ASP A 47 11.13 -31.78 -36.63
CA ASP A 47 12.04 -30.91 -37.40
C ASP A 47 12.52 -29.75 -36.50
N ASP A 48 13.80 -29.81 -36.12
CA ASP A 48 14.40 -28.84 -35.21
C ASP A 48 14.56 -27.44 -35.84
N SER A 49 14.58 -27.35 -37.18
CA SER A 49 14.64 -26.06 -37.89
C SER A 49 13.36 -25.22 -37.73
N LYS A 50 12.27 -25.84 -37.25
CA LYS A 50 10.97 -25.21 -37.00
C LYS A 50 10.71 -24.97 -35.52
N PHE A 51 11.73 -25.08 -34.68
CA PHE A 51 11.60 -24.93 -33.23
C PHE A 51 10.94 -23.62 -32.83
N GLU A 52 11.42 -22.48 -33.32
CA GLU A 52 10.92 -21.16 -32.91
C GLU A 52 9.45 -20.93 -33.33
N PRO A 53 9.04 -21.18 -34.59
CA PRO A 53 7.64 -21.14 -34.98
C PRO A 53 6.75 -22.10 -34.18
N TRP A 54 7.23 -23.32 -33.90
CA TRP A 54 6.50 -24.30 -33.10
C TRP A 54 6.37 -23.86 -31.64
N PHE A 55 7.44 -23.32 -31.05
CA PHE A 55 7.50 -22.86 -29.67
C PHE A 55 6.55 -21.70 -29.42
N TRP A 56 6.52 -20.71 -30.31
CA TRP A 56 5.54 -19.63 -30.23
C TRP A 56 4.10 -20.10 -30.53
N GLY A 57 3.94 -21.15 -31.33
CA GLY A 57 2.65 -21.84 -31.48
C GLY A 57 2.17 -22.51 -30.18
N VAL A 58 3.07 -23.16 -29.45
CA VAL A 58 2.79 -23.70 -28.10
C VAL A 58 2.45 -22.57 -27.15
N ALA A 59 3.28 -21.52 -27.11
CA ALA A 59 3.06 -20.35 -26.26
C ALA A 59 1.68 -19.71 -26.52
N GLY A 60 1.31 -19.51 -27.79
CA GLY A 60 0.00 -18.98 -28.17
C GLY A 60 -1.17 -19.85 -27.74
N ASN A 61 -1.05 -21.18 -27.85
CA ASN A 61 -2.10 -22.12 -27.43
C ASN A 61 -2.26 -22.18 -25.90
N VAL A 62 -1.13 -22.16 -25.19
CA VAL A 62 -1.10 -22.09 -23.72
C VAL A 62 -1.69 -20.77 -23.26
N THR A 63 -1.27 -19.64 -23.81
CA THR A 63 -1.85 -18.33 -23.52
C THR A 63 -3.36 -18.30 -23.74
N LYS A 64 -3.86 -18.81 -24.87
CA LYS A 64 -5.31 -18.87 -25.14
C LYS A 64 -6.04 -19.70 -24.08
N THR A 65 -5.46 -20.81 -23.65
CA THR A 65 -6.05 -21.68 -22.62
C THR A 65 -6.01 -21.01 -21.24
N PHE A 66 -4.88 -20.39 -20.90
CA PHE A 66 -4.66 -19.64 -19.68
C PHE A 66 -5.61 -18.43 -19.59
N GLN A 67 -5.71 -17.64 -20.64
CA GLN A 67 -6.65 -16.50 -20.72
C GLN A 67 -8.11 -16.95 -20.67
N ARG A 68 -8.47 -18.11 -21.22
CA ARG A 68 -9.82 -18.69 -21.06
C ARG A 68 -10.07 -19.16 -19.63
N TYR A 69 -9.08 -19.76 -18.99
CA TYR A 69 -9.17 -20.21 -17.60
C TYR A 69 -9.28 -19.03 -16.64
N MET A 70 -8.38 -18.05 -16.77
CA MET A 70 -8.43 -16.80 -16.02
C MET A 70 -9.66 -15.97 -16.36
N GLY A 71 -10.09 -15.97 -17.63
CA GLY A 71 -11.35 -15.39 -18.08
C GLY A 71 -12.56 -16.05 -17.40
N LYS A 72 -12.55 -17.37 -17.20
CA LYS A 72 -13.58 -18.10 -16.43
C LYS A 72 -13.52 -17.82 -14.94
N GLN A 73 -12.32 -17.78 -14.34
CA GLN A 73 -12.14 -17.39 -12.94
C GLN A 73 -12.67 -15.97 -12.72
N ARG A 74 -12.28 -15.03 -13.59
CA ARG A 74 -12.77 -13.65 -13.58
C ARG A 74 -14.26 -13.55 -13.86
N ALA A 75 -14.82 -14.39 -14.75
CA ALA A 75 -16.26 -14.49 -14.95
C ALA A 75 -17.00 -15.06 -13.74
N MET A 76 -16.37 -15.92 -12.94
CA MET A 76 -16.88 -16.39 -11.65
C MET A 76 -16.81 -15.28 -10.57
N TYR A 77 -15.89 -14.33 -10.72
CA TYR A 77 -15.74 -13.11 -9.91
C TYR A 77 -16.37 -11.86 -10.53
N SER A 78 -17.25 -12.02 -11.51
CA SER A 78 -17.86 -10.93 -12.25
C SER A 78 -19.33 -10.78 -11.84
N TYR A 79 -19.60 -9.79 -10.97
CA TYR A 79 -20.55 -8.79 -11.45
C TYR A 79 -19.77 -7.99 -12.51
N ASP A 80 -20.08 -8.36 -13.76
CA ASP A 80 -19.93 -7.62 -15.01
C ASP A 80 -18.72 -7.84 -15.91
N THR A 81 -19.01 -8.50 -17.01
CA THR A 81 -18.14 -8.73 -18.15
C THR A 81 -18.21 -7.57 -19.15
N LEU A 82 -17.07 -7.21 -19.72
CA LEU A 82 -16.99 -6.88 -21.15
C LEU A 82 -15.73 -7.52 -21.78
N GLU A 83 -15.98 -8.36 -22.80
CA GLU A 83 -15.10 -8.58 -23.95
C GLU A 83 -15.14 -7.27 -24.80
N VAL A 84 -14.18 -6.85 -25.65
CA VAL A 84 -13.26 -7.49 -26.61
C VAL A 84 -12.12 -6.49 -26.88
N ILE A 85 -10.91 -7.00 -27.14
CA ILE A 85 -9.72 -6.27 -27.62
C ILE A 85 -9.72 -6.24 -29.17
N PRO A 86 -9.43 -5.11 -29.82
CA PRO A 86 -8.78 -5.08 -31.13
C PRO A 86 -7.28 -4.76 -31.04
N TYR A 87 -6.51 -5.34 -31.97
CA TYR A 87 -5.05 -5.42 -32.10
C TYR A 87 -4.50 -4.42 -33.17
N GLU A 88 -3.17 -4.35 -33.32
CA GLU A 88 -2.30 -3.70 -34.37
C GLU A 88 -1.89 -2.22 -34.12
N ASP A 89 -0.65 -1.72 -34.34
CA ASP A 89 0.68 -2.27 -34.72
C ASP A 89 1.78 -1.17 -34.52
N GLU A 90 3.05 -1.62 -34.45
CA GLU A 90 4.38 -1.00 -34.75
C GLU A 90 4.71 0.51 -34.51
N TYR A 91 5.87 0.80 -33.91
CA TYR A 91 7.01 1.59 -34.49
C TYR A 91 8.19 1.65 -33.48
N GLY A 92 9.41 1.36 -33.96
CA GLY A 92 10.67 1.49 -33.21
C GLY A 92 11.10 2.95 -33.04
N ASP A 93 11.93 3.24 -32.03
CA ASP A 93 12.28 4.62 -31.66
C ASP A 93 13.81 4.83 -31.51
N GLU A 94 14.27 5.96 -32.04
CA GLU A 94 15.65 6.41 -32.30
C GLU A 94 16.41 6.86 -31.02
N ASN A 95 15.99 6.39 -29.84
CA ASN A 95 16.45 6.83 -28.51
C ASN A 95 17.83 6.25 -28.06
N GLU A 96 18.51 5.44 -28.88
CA GLU A 96 19.74 4.74 -28.48
C GLU A 96 21.02 5.60 -28.52
N GLU A 97 21.20 6.52 -29.49
CA GLU A 97 22.50 7.18 -29.70
C GLU A 97 22.91 8.16 -28.58
N LEU A 98 21.94 8.83 -27.94
CA LEU A 98 22.20 9.78 -26.86
C LEU A 98 22.44 9.09 -25.51
N TYR A 99 21.68 8.00 -25.27
CA TYR A 99 21.89 7.10 -24.13
C TYR A 99 23.26 6.42 -24.22
N ASP A 100 23.68 6.02 -25.42
CA ASP A 100 25.00 5.43 -25.67
C ASP A 100 26.13 6.44 -25.52
N SER A 101 25.95 7.72 -25.89
CA SER A 101 26.94 8.78 -25.66
C SER A 101 27.18 9.06 -24.17
N LEU A 102 26.11 9.11 -23.38
CA LEU A 102 26.20 9.30 -21.92
C LEU A 102 26.79 8.07 -21.23
N LYS A 103 26.37 6.86 -21.62
CA LYS A 103 26.99 5.60 -21.17
C LYS A 103 28.47 5.54 -21.53
N THR A 104 28.86 5.98 -22.73
CA THR A 104 30.25 6.03 -23.17
C THR A 104 31.07 6.99 -22.30
N LYS A 105 30.56 8.20 -22.01
CA LYS A 105 31.26 9.17 -21.14
C LYS A 105 31.35 8.73 -19.68
N ILE A 106 30.32 8.05 -19.16
CA ILE A 106 30.35 7.39 -17.85
C ILE A 106 31.35 6.22 -17.85
N ALA A 107 31.46 5.47 -18.95
CA ALA A 107 32.43 4.39 -19.12
C ALA A 107 33.88 4.88 -19.19
N MET A 108 34.11 6.12 -19.66
CA MET A 108 35.42 6.79 -19.71
C MET A 108 35.89 7.35 -18.35
N LEU A 109 35.02 7.43 -17.34
CA LEU A 109 35.46 7.68 -15.98
C LEU A 109 36.29 6.50 -15.46
N SER A 110 37.33 6.77 -14.65
CA SER A 110 38.00 5.68 -13.96
C SER A 110 37.02 4.92 -13.06
N ALA A 111 37.19 3.60 -12.95
CA ALA A 111 36.24 2.68 -12.30
C ALA A 111 35.72 3.20 -10.95
N ILE A 112 36.62 3.77 -10.16
CA ILE A 112 36.34 4.35 -8.85
C ILE A 112 35.28 5.47 -8.88
N TYR A 113 35.26 6.31 -9.92
CA TYR A 113 34.27 7.38 -10.07
C TYR A 113 32.98 6.90 -10.75
N ARG A 114 33.14 6.02 -11.73
CA ARG A 114 32.03 5.42 -12.47
C ARG A 114 31.08 4.64 -11.56
N ASP A 115 31.64 3.77 -10.73
CA ASP A 115 30.84 2.88 -9.87
C ASP A 115 30.07 3.69 -8.81
N ILE A 116 30.66 4.77 -8.29
CA ILE A 116 29.99 5.68 -7.34
C ILE A 116 28.85 6.46 -8.02
N VAL A 117 29.02 6.90 -9.27
CA VAL A 117 27.97 7.58 -10.05
C VAL A 117 26.82 6.62 -10.36
N ILE A 118 27.12 5.38 -10.74
CA ILE A 118 26.11 4.34 -11.02
C ILE A 118 25.31 4.05 -9.75
N LEU A 119 26.00 3.72 -8.65
CA LEU A 119 25.35 3.35 -7.39
C LEU A 119 24.49 4.50 -6.82
N TYR A 120 24.90 5.76 -7.02
CA TYR A 120 24.16 6.91 -6.50
C TYR A 120 22.97 7.32 -7.36
N TYR A 121 23.14 7.38 -8.69
CA TYR A 121 22.11 7.92 -9.59
C TYR A 121 21.24 6.86 -10.26
N TYR A 122 21.77 5.67 -10.52
CA TYR A 122 21.03 4.59 -11.18
C TYR A 122 20.43 3.65 -10.14
N ASP A 123 21.18 3.33 -9.09
CA ASP A 123 20.71 2.42 -8.03
C ASP A 123 20.06 3.17 -6.85
N ASN A 124 20.00 4.51 -6.91
CA ASN A 124 19.41 5.37 -5.87
C ASN A 124 19.96 5.13 -4.45
N LEU A 125 21.21 4.68 -4.31
CA LEU A 125 21.82 4.43 -3.01
C LEU A 125 22.35 5.73 -2.39
N SER A 126 22.13 5.89 -1.08
CA SER A 126 22.73 7.00 -0.32
C SER A 126 24.25 6.86 -0.19
N THR A 127 24.95 7.97 0.06
CA THR A 127 26.42 7.98 0.29
C THR A 127 26.85 7.01 1.39
N LYS A 128 26.01 6.84 2.41
CA LYS A 128 26.19 5.89 3.51
C LYS A 128 26.07 4.43 3.05
N GLN A 129 25.04 4.10 2.27
CA GLN A 129 24.87 2.74 1.73
C GLN A 129 25.98 2.37 0.74
N ILE A 130 26.48 3.35 -0.03
CA ILE A 130 27.62 3.15 -0.94
C ILE A 130 28.92 2.94 -0.15
N SER A 131 29.11 3.69 0.94
CA SER A 131 30.24 3.53 1.88
C SER A 131 30.30 2.11 2.44
N GLU A 132 29.17 1.58 2.87
CA GLU A 132 29.03 0.21 3.40
C GLU A 132 29.26 -0.85 2.30
N LYS A 133 28.68 -0.64 1.10
CA LYS A 133 28.77 -1.57 -0.03
C LYS A 133 30.19 -1.69 -0.62
N LEU A 134 30.95 -0.60 -0.61
CA LEU A 134 32.30 -0.56 -1.20
C LEU A 134 33.43 -0.66 -0.15
N ASN A 135 33.10 -0.65 1.15
CA ASN A 135 34.07 -0.61 2.25
C ASN A 135 35.06 0.58 2.16
N ILE A 136 34.52 1.78 1.87
CA ILE A 136 35.27 3.03 1.71
C ILE A 136 34.60 4.10 2.58
N SER A 137 35.35 4.99 3.22
CA SER A 137 34.76 6.02 4.10
C SER A 137 33.78 6.94 3.36
N GLU A 138 32.66 7.27 4.00
CA GLU A 138 31.60 8.12 3.45
C GLU A 138 32.12 9.49 2.98
N GLY A 139 33.09 10.08 3.68
CA GLY A 139 33.77 11.30 3.27
C GLY A 139 34.51 11.17 1.93
N THR A 140 35.11 10.00 1.67
CA THR A 140 35.77 9.70 0.40
C THR A 140 34.77 9.46 -0.72
N ILE A 141 33.62 8.83 -0.44
CA ILE A 141 32.52 8.66 -1.42
C ILE A 141 31.95 10.02 -1.83
N THR A 142 31.72 10.91 -0.87
CA THR A 142 31.20 12.27 -1.11
C THR A 142 32.18 13.10 -1.94
N TRP A 143 33.47 13.05 -1.61
CA TRP A 143 34.52 13.71 -2.38
C TRP A 143 34.64 13.15 -3.81
N ARG A 144 34.59 11.82 -3.96
CA ARG A 144 34.68 11.17 -5.28
C ARG A 144 33.46 11.45 -6.15
N LEU A 145 32.26 11.48 -5.59
CA LEU A 145 31.05 11.86 -6.31
C LEU A 145 31.12 13.32 -6.79
N SER A 146 31.67 14.22 -5.96
CA SER A 146 31.92 15.62 -6.33
C SER A 146 32.95 15.76 -7.46
N GLU A 147 34.06 15.02 -7.38
CA GLU A 147 35.07 15.01 -8.45
C GLU A 147 34.58 14.36 -9.75
N ALA A 148 33.77 13.30 -9.66
CA ALA A 148 33.11 12.69 -10.83
C ALA A 148 32.20 13.70 -11.54
N ARG A 149 31.39 14.45 -10.78
CA ARG A 149 30.54 15.53 -11.32
C ARG A 149 31.37 16.64 -11.97
N LYS A 150 32.50 17.04 -11.37
CA LYS A 150 33.39 18.05 -11.98
C LYS A 150 34.04 17.57 -13.28
N LYS A 151 34.44 16.29 -13.36
CA LYS A 151 35.00 15.70 -14.59
C LYS A 151 33.97 15.61 -15.69
N LEU A 152 32.76 15.13 -15.38
CA LEU A 152 31.63 15.12 -16.30
C LEU A 152 31.25 16.54 -16.74
N LYS A 153 31.34 17.53 -15.84
CA LYS A 153 31.11 18.95 -16.14
C LYS A 153 32.20 19.58 -16.99
N LYS A 154 33.47 19.16 -16.85
CA LYS A 154 34.59 19.67 -17.67
C LYS A 154 34.52 19.18 -19.12
N GLU A 155 33.98 17.99 -19.35
CA GLU A 155 33.72 17.44 -20.69
C GLU A 155 32.38 17.88 -21.30
N CYS A 156 31.54 18.58 -20.51
CA CYS A 156 30.23 19.14 -20.91
C CYS A 156 30.22 20.65 -20.63
N THR A 157 30.83 21.43 -21.51
CA THR A 157 31.48 22.72 -21.20
C THR A 157 30.60 23.94 -20.88
N GLU A 158 29.28 23.86 -20.72
CA GLU A 158 28.46 25.03 -20.34
C GLU A 158 27.24 24.63 -19.50
N MET A 159 27.27 24.81 -18.18
CA MET A 159 26.10 24.72 -17.29
C MET A 159 26.18 25.80 -16.19
N ASN A 160 25.26 26.77 -16.22
CA ASN A 160 25.11 27.90 -15.29
C ASN A 160 24.37 27.52 -13.98
N GLU A 161 24.36 28.43 -12.99
CA GLU A 161 23.79 28.24 -11.63
C GLU A 161 22.34 27.75 -11.56
N THR A 162 21.51 28.02 -12.57
CA THR A 162 20.13 27.52 -12.68
C THR A 162 20.05 26.00 -12.84
N ALA A 163 21.06 25.38 -13.44
CA ALA A 163 21.16 23.92 -13.53
C ALA A 163 21.52 23.24 -12.19
N LEU A 164 21.97 24.02 -11.20
CA LEU A 164 22.30 23.52 -9.85
C LEU A 164 21.09 23.53 -8.90
N ARG A 165 20.00 24.23 -9.25
CA ARG A 165 18.74 24.29 -8.47
C ARG A 165 17.54 24.33 -9.43
N PRO A 166 17.11 23.17 -9.96
CA PRO A 166 16.01 23.12 -10.92
C PRO A 166 14.72 23.65 -10.29
N VAL A 167 13.91 24.32 -11.10
CA VAL A 167 12.54 24.67 -10.73
C VAL A 167 11.79 23.39 -10.39
N ASN A 168 11.08 23.40 -9.26
CA ASN A 168 10.22 22.29 -8.85
C ASN A 168 8.76 22.71 -9.02
N LEU A 169 8.13 22.19 -10.07
CA LEU A 169 6.70 22.34 -10.35
C LEU A 169 5.99 21.06 -9.92
N GLN A 170 4.94 21.20 -9.12
CA GLN A 170 3.95 20.14 -8.97
C GLN A 170 2.94 20.26 -10.12
N ILE A 171 3.23 19.58 -11.22
CA ILE A 171 2.34 19.51 -12.38
C ILE A 171 1.19 18.54 -12.10
N ARG A 172 -0.03 18.97 -12.39
CA ARG A 172 -1.27 18.22 -12.19
C ARG A 172 -2.15 18.34 -13.42
N ILE A 173 -3.06 17.39 -13.55
CA ILE A 173 -4.06 17.37 -14.61
C ILE A 173 -5.42 17.25 -13.94
N ASN A 174 -6.37 18.08 -14.38
CA ASN A 174 -7.77 17.99 -14.00
C ASN A 174 -8.59 17.53 -15.20
N GLY A 175 -9.37 16.45 -15.04
CA GLY A 175 -10.32 16.01 -16.05
C GLY A 175 -10.53 14.51 -16.08
N ASP A 176 -11.02 14.02 -17.20
CA ASP A 176 -11.18 12.60 -17.45
C ASP A 176 -9.87 12.00 -17.92
N GLY A 177 -9.61 10.75 -17.54
CA GLY A 177 -8.59 9.94 -18.18
C GLY A 177 -8.18 8.72 -17.35
N ASN A 178 -7.23 7.94 -17.87
CA ASN A 178 -6.86 6.66 -17.28
C ASN A 178 -5.70 6.79 -16.27
N TYR A 179 -6.01 7.28 -15.07
CA TYR A 179 -5.03 7.65 -14.03
C TYR A 179 -4.09 6.52 -13.55
N LYS A 180 -4.41 5.26 -13.83
CA LYS A 180 -3.66 4.08 -13.38
C LYS A 180 -3.26 3.15 -14.52
N ASP A 181 -3.27 3.63 -15.76
CA ASP A 181 -2.84 2.85 -16.92
C ASP A 181 -1.31 2.69 -16.91
N PRO A 182 -0.76 1.47 -16.75
CA PRO A 182 0.67 1.24 -16.81
C PRO A 182 1.22 1.30 -18.24
N ILE A 183 0.36 1.28 -19.26
CA ILE A 183 0.71 1.25 -20.69
C ILE A 183 0.66 2.66 -21.29
N SER A 184 -0.35 3.46 -20.93
CA SER A 184 -0.47 4.87 -21.33
C SER A 184 -0.53 5.77 -20.09
N PRO A 185 0.60 5.97 -19.37
CA PRO A 185 0.62 6.79 -18.18
C PRO A 185 0.19 8.22 -18.48
N PHE A 186 -0.38 8.86 -17.47
CA PHE A 186 -1.01 10.16 -17.65
C PHE A 186 -0.01 11.22 -18.15
N PRO A 187 -0.43 12.18 -18.99
CA PRO A 187 0.47 13.06 -19.74
C PRO A 187 1.49 13.86 -18.91
N TYR A 188 1.27 14.04 -17.61
CA TYR A 188 2.22 14.71 -16.72
C TYR A 188 3.52 13.93 -16.55
N VAL A 189 3.49 12.58 -16.61
CA VAL A 189 4.66 11.72 -16.39
C VAL A 189 5.77 12.02 -17.40
N TYR A 190 5.39 12.33 -18.64
CA TYR A 190 6.31 12.62 -19.74
C TYR A 190 6.93 14.02 -19.71
N ILE A 191 6.45 14.90 -18.81
CA ILE A 191 6.88 16.32 -18.75
C ILE A 191 7.35 16.72 -17.35
N ASN A 192 7.52 15.73 -16.46
CA ASN A 192 7.85 15.94 -15.05
C ASN A 192 9.36 15.94 -14.78
N ASP A 193 10.21 15.80 -15.80
CA ASP A 193 11.65 15.91 -15.63
C ASP A 193 12.09 17.36 -15.39
N ALA A 194 13.31 17.53 -14.87
CA ALA A 194 13.82 18.83 -14.48
C ALA A 194 13.93 19.80 -15.67
N LEU A 195 14.31 19.34 -16.86
CA LEU A 195 14.49 20.23 -18.01
C LEU A 195 13.13 20.74 -18.50
N SER A 196 12.15 19.85 -18.65
CA SER A 196 10.77 20.19 -18.98
C SER A 196 10.19 21.23 -18.04
N GLN A 197 10.35 21.05 -16.73
CA GLN A 197 9.83 21.98 -15.72
C GLN A 197 10.49 23.37 -15.80
N ASN A 198 11.81 23.45 -16.04
CA ASN A 198 12.50 24.72 -16.22
C ASN A 198 12.04 25.44 -17.48
N ILE A 199 11.90 24.73 -18.61
CA ILE A 199 11.38 25.30 -19.86
C ILE A 199 9.96 25.84 -19.66
N LEU A 200 9.06 25.03 -19.07
CA LEU A 200 7.69 25.42 -18.77
C LEU A 200 7.61 26.66 -17.87
N TYR A 201 8.50 26.76 -16.89
CA TYR A 201 8.59 27.92 -16.02
C TYR A 201 9.06 29.18 -16.75
N TYR A 202 10.15 29.10 -17.52
CA TYR A 202 10.70 30.26 -18.23
C TYR A 202 9.81 30.75 -19.37
N CYS A 203 9.02 29.87 -19.97
CA CYS A 203 8.05 30.18 -21.02
C CYS A 203 6.66 30.59 -20.52
N TYR A 204 6.44 30.67 -19.20
CA TYR A 204 5.12 30.97 -18.65
C TYR A 204 4.72 32.45 -18.79
N GLU A 205 5.56 33.36 -18.27
CA GLU A 205 5.27 34.81 -18.32
C GLU A 205 5.45 35.38 -19.72
N MET A 206 6.49 34.95 -20.46
CA MET A 206 6.79 35.43 -21.81
C MET A 206 7.27 34.30 -22.72
N PRO A 207 6.87 34.28 -24.02
CA PRO A 207 7.40 33.30 -24.98
C PRO A 207 8.91 33.44 -25.16
N LYS A 208 9.61 32.31 -25.36
CA LYS A 208 11.08 32.25 -25.50
C LYS A 208 11.52 31.48 -26.74
N THR A 209 12.68 31.82 -27.30
CA THR A 209 13.32 31.02 -28.36
C THR A 209 14.14 29.86 -27.80
N VAL A 210 14.54 28.94 -28.68
CA VAL A 210 15.42 27.82 -28.34
C VAL A 210 16.74 28.32 -27.75
N GLU A 211 17.34 29.35 -28.35
CA GLU A 211 18.63 29.90 -27.92
C GLU A 211 18.53 30.59 -26.56
N GLU A 212 17.42 31.29 -26.30
CA GLU A 212 17.14 31.90 -25.00
C GLU A 212 16.97 30.81 -23.92
N LEU A 213 16.23 29.76 -24.21
CA LEU A 213 16.00 28.63 -23.31
C LEU A 213 17.28 27.83 -23.04
N ALA A 214 18.11 27.60 -24.06
CA ALA A 214 19.40 26.94 -23.93
C ALA A 214 20.31 27.70 -22.97
N LYS A 215 20.36 29.02 -23.11
CA LYS A 215 21.11 29.91 -22.21
C LYS A 215 20.55 29.93 -20.78
N LEU A 216 19.23 29.97 -20.62
CA LEU A 216 18.56 30.03 -19.31
C LEU A 216 18.67 28.70 -18.53
N CYS A 217 18.51 27.57 -19.22
CA CYS A 217 18.61 26.24 -18.64
C CYS A 217 20.06 25.77 -18.52
N GLY A 218 20.99 26.40 -19.24
CA GLY A 218 22.40 26.01 -19.29
C GLY A 218 22.59 24.64 -19.94
N VAL A 219 21.84 24.34 -21.01
CA VAL A 219 21.98 23.10 -21.78
C VAL A 219 22.08 23.42 -23.27
N PRO A 220 22.77 22.60 -24.08
CA PRO A 220 22.82 22.81 -25.53
C PRO A 220 21.44 22.90 -26.19
N ALA A 221 21.32 23.71 -27.25
CA ALA A 221 20.07 23.98 -27.95
C ALA A 221 19.33 22.72 -28.43
N TYR A 222 20.04 21.68 -28.86
CA TYR A 222 19.39 20.44 -29.32
C TYR A 222 18.58 19.73 -28.23
N TYR A 223 18.99 19.81 -26.95
CA TYR A 223 18.21 19.25 -25.84
C TYR A 223 16.93 20.04 -25.60
N ILE A 224 16.99 21.36 -25.80
CA ILE A 224 15.82 22.22 -25.73
C ILE A 224 14.87 21.88 -26.88
N GLU A 225 15.37 21.71 -28.10
CA GLU A 225 14.57 21.35 -29.27
C GLU A 225 13.84 20.02 -29.08
N ASP A 226 14.53 18.99 -28.58
CA ASP A 226 13.96 17.68 -28.32
C ASP A 226 12.90 17.71 -27.21
N CYS A 227 13.20 18.40 -26.11
CA CYS A 227 12.25 18.61 -25.01
C CYS A 227 11.02 19.41 -25.47
N LEU A 228 11.20 20.45 -26.29
CA LEU A 228 10.11 21.23 -26.85
C LEU A 228 9.20 20.40 -27.76
N LYS A 229 9.74 19.49 -28.58
CA LYS A 229 8.93 18.57 -29.40
C LYS A 229 7.99 17.76 -28.51
N ASN A 230 8.51 17.17 -27.43
CA ASN A 230 7.70 16.41 -26.47
C ASN A 230 6.67 17.31 -25.76
N LEU A 231 7.06 18.49 -25.27
CA LEU A 231 6.15 19.41 -24.58
C LEU A 231 5.00 19.93 -25.48
N ILE A 232 5.27 20.13 -26.78
CA ILE A 232 4.25 20.50 -27.76
C ILE A 232 3.35 19.32 -28.09
N TYR A 233 3.92 18.13 -28.33
CA TYR A 233 3.17 16.91 -28.59
C TYR A 233 2.20 16.59 -27.44
N ARG A 234 2.62 16.81 -26.20
CA ARG A 234 1.81 16.63 -25.00
C ARG A 234 0.87 17.80 -24.70
N GLU A 235 0.79 18.81 -25.58
CA GLU A 235 -0.04 20.02 -25.44
C GLU A 235 0.25 20.87 -24.18
N ALA A 236 1.43 20.71 -23.58
CA ALA A 236 1.88 21.51 -22.44
C ALA A 236 2.37 22.91 -22.89
N MET A 237 2.82 23.01 -24.14
CA MET A 237 3.32 24.23 -24.77
C MET A 237 2.77 24.40 -26.19
N SER A 238 2.83 25.62 -26.71
CA SER A 238 2.64 25.88 -28.13
C SER A 238 3.61 26.93 -28.65
N GLU A 239 3.81 26.92 -29.96
CA GLU A 239 4.54 27.95 -30.67
C GLU A 239 3.62 29.15 -30.93
N THR A 240 3.96 30.32 -30.37
CA THR A 240 3.14 31.54 -30.52
C THR A 240 3.45 32.28 -31.82
N SER A 241 4.68 32.15 -32.31
CA SER A 241 5.22 32.74 -33.53
C SER A 241 6.49 31.98 -33.91
N LYS A 242 6.89 31.97 -35.18
CA LYS A 242 8.05 31.21 -35.68
C LYS A 242 9.26 31.27 -34.73
N GLY A 243 9.61 30.14 -34.12
CA GLY A 243 10.73 29.95 -33.19
C GLY A 243 10.50 30.43 -31.75
N LYS A 244 9.28 30.76 -31.33
CA LYS A 244 8.97 31.20 -29.95
C LYS A 244 7.88 30.36 -29.31
N TYR A 245 8.15 29.87 -28.10
CA TYR A 245 7.32 28.90 -27.40
C TYR A 245 6.79 29.43 -26.08
N ARG A 246 5.55 29.06 -25.74
CA ARG A 246 4.85 29.48 -24.52
C ARG A 246 4.15 28.30 -23.84
N THR A 247 4.15 28.31 -22.52
CA THR A 247 3.39 27.37 -21.67
C THR A 247 1.89 27.62 -21.80
N GLN A 248 1.10 26.54 -21.95
CA GLN A 248 -0.34 26.60 -22.25
C GLN A 248 -1.25 26.44 -21.03
N PHE A 249 -0.68 26.39 -19.82
CA PHE A 249 -1.46 26.23 -18.60
C PHE A 249 -0.98 27.16 -17.49
N ILE A 250 -1.85 27.34 -16.50
CA ILE A 250 -1.61 28.22 -15.36
C ILE A 250 -0.59 27.57 -14.42
N ILE A 251 0.46 28.34 -14.09
CA ILE A 251 1.40 28.04 -13.01
C ILE A 251 1.07 28.94 -11.82
N TYR A 252 0.55 28.35 -10.76
CA TYR A 252 0.30 29.01 -9.49
C TYR A 252 1.64 29.23 -8.77
N SER A 253 1.95 30.48 -8.44
CA SER A 253 3.16 30.88 -7.72
C SER A 253 2.83 31.79 -6.55
N ASP A 254 3.82 32.18 -5.75
CA ASP A 254 3.64 33.09 -4.61
C ASP A 254 3.00 34.44 -5.00
N LYS A 255 3.20 34.92 -6.23
CA LYS A 255 2.51 36.11 -6.76
C LYS A 255 0.98 35.92 -6.86
N VAL A 256 0.52 34.70 -7.12
CA VAL A 256 -0.92 34.36 -7.20
C VAL A 256 -1.54 34.25 -5.80
N ASN A 257 -0.76 33.93 -4.78
CA ASN A 257 -1.24 33.87 -3.39
C ASN A 257 -1.67 35.24 -2.84
N GLU A 258 -1.10 36.34 -3.32
CA GLU A 258 -1.54 37.69 -2.93
C GLU A 258 -2.98 37.99 -3.38
N TYR A 259 -3.40 37.44 -4.52
CA TYR A 259 -4.79 37.49 -4.97
C TYR A 259 -5.70 36.60 -4.11
N ASN A 260 -5.24 35.42 -3.70
CA ASN A 260 -5.98 34.53 -2.82
C ASN A 260 -6.26 35.19 -1.45
N GLU A 261 -5.26 35.86 -0.85
CA GLU A 261 -5.45 36.55 0.43
C GLU A 261 -6.48 37.68 0.34
N LYS A 262 -6.46 38.48 -0.75
CA LYS A 262 -7.47 39.52 -0.99
C LYS A 262 -8.85 38.93 -1.26
N ALA A 263 -8.94 37.79 -1.94
CA ALA A 263 -10.19 37.10 -2.23
C ALA A 263 -10.82 36.48 -0.98
N LYS A 264 -10.03 35.99 -0.02
CA LYS A 264 -10.54 35.42 1.24
C LYS A 264 -11.49 36.36 1.95
N CYS A 265 -11.14 37.64 2.10
CA CYS A 265 -11.99 38.63 2.76
C CYS A 265 -13.37 38.79 2.10
N VAL A 266 -13.47 38.58 0.79
CA VAL A 266 -14.73 38.64 0.04
C VAL A 266 -15.62 37.43 0.35
N PHE A 267 -15.02 36.27 0.59
CA PHE A 267 -15.74 35.02 0.87
C PHE A 267 -15.99 34.79 2.36
N THR A 268 -15.31 35.50 3.28
CA THR A 268 -15.46 35.31 4.73
C THR A 268 -16.93 35.30 5.20
N PRO A 269 -17.78 36.30 4.86
CA PRO A 269 -19.17 36.30 5.34
C PRO A 269 -20.00 35.13 4.78
N VAL A 270 -19.68 34.69 3.56
CA VAL A 270 -20.35 33.55 2.91
C VAL A 270 -19.93 32.24 3.58
N ILE A 271 -18.64 32.09 3.90
CA ILE A 271 -18.10 30.92 4.59
C ILE A 271 -18.67 30.82 6.01
N GLU A 272 -18.75 31.92 6.74
CA GLU A 272 -19.34 31.95 8.08
C GLU A 272 -20.81 31.54 8.06
N SER A 273 -21.59 32.09 7.14
CA SER A 273 -22.99 31.71 6.94
C SER A 273 -23.14 30.24 6.56
N PHE A 274 -22.26 29.73 5.68
CA PHE A 274 -22.23 28.33 5.28
C PHE A 274 -21.91 27.41 6.47
N VAL A 275 -20.85 27.70 7.24
CA VAL A 275 -20.46 26.91 8.42
C VAL A 275 -21.56 26.91 9.47
N SER A 276 -22.21 28.06 9.72
CA SER A 276 -23.35 28.16 10.63
C SER A 276 -24.52 27.27 10.18
N SER A 277 -24.83 27.29 8.88
CA SER A 277 -25.89 26.46 8.30
C SER A 277 -25.60 24.97 8.40
N ILE A 278 -24.34 24.54 8.16
CA ILE A 278 -23.92 23.14 8.33
C ILE A 278 -23.98 22.71 9.80
N LYS A 279 -23.62 23.59 10.75
CA LYS A 279 -23.77 23.29 12.18
C LYS A 279 -25.22 23.07 12.58
N ALA A 280 -26.14 23.89 12.06
CA ALA A 280 -27.57 23.72 12.30
C ALA A 280 -28.08 22.39 11.73
N LEU A 281 -27.73 22.08 10.46
CA LEU A 281 -28.09 20.83 9.80
C LEU A 281 -27.52 19.58 10.50
N ASN A 282 -26.33 19.68 11.10
CA ASN A 282 -25.70 18.55 11.78
C ASN A 282 -26.55 18.02 12.95
N ASN A 283 -27.30 18.88 13.64
CA ASN A 283 -28.21 18.45 14.70
C ASN A 283 -29.36 17.61 14.12
N ASP A 284 -29.96 18.08 13.03
CA ASP A 284 -31.06 17.37 12.35
C ASP A 284 -30.59 16.04 11.72
N ILE A 285 -29.34 15.98 11.23
CA ILE A 285 -28.77 14.77 10.61
C ILE A 285 -28.51 13.67 11.65
N ASN A 286 -28.13 14.03 12.88
CA ASN A 286 -27.92 13.05 13.95
C ASN A 286 -29.21 12.30 14.33
N ASP A 287 -30.36 12.95 14.16
CA ASP A 287 -31.66 12.37 14.44
C ASP A 287 -32.14 11.39 13.36
N LEU A 288 -31.48 11.35 12.19
CA LEU A 288 -31.81 10.45 11.08
C LEU A 288 -31.30 9.00 11.28
N GLY A 289 -30.60 8.72 12.38
CA GLY A 289 -30.12 7.36 12.71
C GLY A 289 -29.05 6.83 11.76
N ILE A 290 -28.27 7.71 11.13
CA ILE A 290 -27.21 7.35 10.18
C ILE A 290 -26.08 6.61 10.92
N TYR A 291 -25.61 5.50 10.37
CA TYR A 291 -24.44 4.79 10.89
C TYR A 291 -23.16 5.53 10.48
N THR A 292 -22.49 6.16 11.44
CA THR A 292 -21.34 7.05 11.21
C THR A 292 -19.97 6.38 11.34
N ALA A 293 -19.92 5.05 11.46
CA ALA A 293 -18.70 4.29 11.73
C ALA A 293 -17.91 4.80 12.95
N ARG A 294 -18.61 5.34 13.97
CA ARG A 294 -18.05 5.90 15.21
C ARG A 294 -17.14 7.12 14.97
N LYS A 295 -17.28 7.80 13.84
CA LYS A 295 -16.59 9.07 13.60
C LYS A 295 -17.21 10.20 14.44
N PRO A 296 -16.39 11.10 15.00
CA PRO A 296 -16.90 12.22 15.78
C PRO A 296 -17.63 13.24 14.90
N ASN A 297 -18.58 13.98 15.47
CA ASN A 297 -19.43 14.91 14.73
C ASN A 297 -18.64 16.00 14.01
N GLU A 298 -17.51 16.42 14.57
CA GLU A 298 -16.61 17.39 13.96
C GLU A 298 -15.99 16.84 12.67
N GLU A 299 -15.69 15.54 12.58
CA GLU A 299 -15.20 14.91 11.34
C GLU A 299 -16.32 14.81 10.30
N LEU A 300 -17.54 14.49 10.73
CA LEU A 300 -18.70 14.36 9.84
C LEU A 300 -19.14 15.70 9.24
N MET A 301 -18.96 16.81 9.97
CA MET A 301 -19.24 18.15 9.46
C MET A 301 -18.46 18.48 8.18
N TYR A 302 -17.23 17.96 8.03
CA TYR A 302 -16.46 18.16 6.79
C TYR A 302 -17.09 17.39 5.62
N LEU A 303 -17.55 16.16 5.85
CA LEU A 303 -18.25 15.37 4.84
C LEU A 303 -19.57 16.04 4.42
N TYR A 304 -20.39 16.45 5.39
CA TYR A 304 -21.65 17.14 5.12
C TYR A 304 -21.44 18.48 4.41
N GLY A 305 -20.38 19.21 4.77
CA GLY A 305 -19.98 20.44 4.08
C GLY A 305 -19.68 20.19 2.60
N ILE A 306 -18.91 19.15 2.26
CA ILE A 306 -18.63 18.82 0.86
C ILE A 306 -19.90 18.42 0.11
N MET A 307 -20.73 17.55 0.70
CA MET A 307 -21.99 17.12 0.09
C MET A 307 -22.95 18.29 -0.15
N ALA A 308 -23.01 19.24 0.78
CA ALA A 308 -23.82 20.45 0.64
C ALA A 308 -23.29 21.36 -0.46
N LEU A 309 -21.97 21.55 -0.55
CA LEU A 309 -21.35 22.32 -1.63
C LEU A 309 -21.56 21.66 -3.00
N GLU A 310 -21.50 20.33 -3.08
CA GLU A 310 -21.80 19.57 -4.29
C GLU A 310 -23.24 19.84 -4.74
N TYR A 311 -24.22 19.66 -3.85
CA TYR A 311 -25.63 19.94 -4.15
C TYR A 311 -25.88 21.40 -4.56
N LEU A 312 -25.26 22.36 -3.86
CA LEU A 312 -25.36 23.77 -4.21
C LEU A 312 -24.72 24.07 -5.57
N SER A 313 -23.59 23.44 -5.89
CA SER A 313 -22.90 23.63 -7.16
C SER A 313 -23.71 23.11 -8.36
N GLU A 314 -24.49 22.04 -8.18
CA GLU A 314 -25.37 21.55 -9.25
C GLU A 314 -26.60 22.45 -9.45
N LYS A 315 -27.16 22.97 -8.34
CA LYS A 315 -28.41 23.73 -8.35
C LYS A 315 -28.24 25.22 -8.62
N TYR A 316 -27.12 25.79 -8.19
CA TYR A 316 -26.81 27.22 -8.24
C TYR A 316 -25.42 27.43 -8.84
N ASN A 317 -25.26 27.10 -10.12
CA ASN A 317 -24.05 27.44 -10.87
C ASN A 317 -24.29 28.65 -11.81
N PRO A 318 -23.95 29.88 -11.39
CA PRO A 318 -24.11 31.06 -12.25
C PRO A 318 -23.05 31.12 -13.36
N VAL A 319 -21.99 30.31 -13.27
CA VAL A 319 -20.90 30.27 -14.26
C VAL A 319 -21.17 29.12 -15.23
N ARG A 320 -21.31 29.42 -16.53
CA ARG A 320 -21.41 28.37 -17.55
C ARG A 320 -20.20 27.46 -17.43
N TRP A 321 -20.45 26.17 -17.22
CA TRP A 321 -19.39 25.16 -17.14
C TRP A 321 -18.57 25.21 -18.43
N ILE A 322 -17.28 25.56 -18.31
CA ILE A 322 -16.36 25.54 -19.45
C ILE A 322 -15.98 24.07 -19.65
N GLU A 323 -16.49 23.48 -20.73
CA GLU A 323 -16.18 22.11 -21.08
C GLU A 323 -14.68 21.98 -21.38
N ARG A 324 -14.04 20.96 -20.79
CA ARG A 324 -12.62 20.70 -21.01
C ARG A 324 -12.39 20.26 -22.46
N PRO A 325 -11.29 20.72 -23.08
CA PRO A 325 -10.94 20.29 -24.43
C PRO A 325 -10.68 18.79 -24.47
N VAL A 326 -11.01 18.16 -25.60
CA VAL A 326 -10.56 16.81 -25.94
C VAL A 326 -9.09 16.92 -26.35
N ARG A 327 -8.25 16.07 -25.76
CA ARG A 327 -6.80 16.08 -25.93
C ARG A 327 -6.36 14.97 -26.86
N TYR A 328 -5.08 14.97 -27.25
CA TYR A 328 -4.50 13.97 -28.16
C TYR A 328 -4.75 12.49 -27.77
N ASP A 329 -4.97 12.20 -26.48
CA ASP A 329 -5.27 10.86 -25.96
C ASP A 329 -6.77 10.52 -25.95
N GLY A 330 -7.61 11.37 -26.56
CA GLY A 330 -9.07 11.22 -26.64
C GLY A 330 -9.80 11.54 -25.32
N CYS A 331 -9.08 11.88 -24.26
CA CYS A 331 -9.66 12.23 -22.96
C CYS A 331 -9.89 13.75 -22.82
N ARG A 332 -10.72 14.14 -21.85
CA ARG A 332 -11.08 15.55 -21.60
C ARG A 332 -10.39 16.08 -20.36
N TRP A 333 -9.22 16.70 -20.54
CA TRP A 333 -8.43 17.17 -19.41
C TRP A 333 -7.68 18.48 -19.68
N SER A 334 -7.20 19.12 -18.61
CA SER A 334 -6.35 20.32 -18.67
C SER A 334 -5.25 20.28 -17.63
N TYR A 335 -4.05 20.76 -18.00
CA TYR A 335 -2.93 20.95 -17.09
C TYR A 335 -3.14 22.14 -16.14
N TYR A 336 -2.49 22.06 -15.00
CA TYR A 336 -2.13 23.19 -14.14
C TYR A 336 -0.88 22.80 -13.33
N ALA A 337 -0.16 23.77 -12.78
CA ALA A 337 0.97 23.46 -11.90
C ALA A 337 1.09 24.42 -10.72
N HIS A 338 1.75 23.97 -9.67
CA HIS A 338 2.16 24.79 -8.53
C HIS A 338 3.68 24.91 -8.49
N LEU A 339 4.19 26.13 -8.39
CA LEU A 339 5.60 26.38 -8.11
C LEU A 339 5.89 26.06 -6.65
N MET A 340 6.79 25.11 -6.40
CA MET A 340 7.15 24.67 -5.05
C MET A 340 8.33 25.48 -4.51
N THR A 341 8.06 26.49 -3.68
CA THR A 341 9.08 27.30 -2.98
C THR A 341 9.30 26.77 -1.55
N GLY A 342 10.36 25.97 -1.36
CA GLY A 342 10.67 25.35 -0.06
C GLY A 342 9.70 24.24 0.36
N ASN A 343 9.68 23.91 1.66
CA ASN A 343 8.88 22.80 2.21
C ASN A 343 7.42 23.18 2.54
N LYS A 344 6.93 24.30 1.98
CA LYS A 344 5.58 24.79 2.27
C LYS A 344 4.63 24.32 1.18
N TYR A 345 3.48 23.84 1.64
CA TYR A 345 2.30 23.34 0.95
C TYR A 345 2.15 21.81 0.94
N PRO A 346 1.65 21.20 2.05
CA PRO A 346 0.66 20.16 1.82
C PRO A 346 -0.48 20.84 1.04
N VAL A 347 -0.80 20.35 -0.16
CA VAL A 347 -2.03 20.73 -0.85
C VAL A 347 -3.17 20.35 0.08
N ARG A 348 -3.66 21.31 0.86
CA ARG A 348 -4.83 21.18 1.69
C ARG A 348 -6.02 21.37 0.76
N GLY A 349 -6.67 20.28 0.41
CA GLY A 349 -7.71 20.28 -0.62
C GLY A 349 -8.82 19.32 -0.26
N LEU A 350 -10.05 19.73 -0.53
CA LEU A 350 -11.20 18.83 -0.51
C LEU A 350 -11.39 18.32 -1.93
N GLY A 351 -11.31 17.01 -2.11
CA GLY A 351 -11.42 16.35 -3.40
C GLY A 351 -12.58 15.37 -3.43
N ARG A 352 -13.09 15.08 -4.62
CA ARG A 352 -14.07 14.03 -4.86
C ARG A 352 -13.57 13.20 -6.03
N GLU A 353 -13.42 11.92 -5.80
CA GLU A 353 -13.19 10.96 -6.87
C GLU A 353 -14.46 10.15 -7.08
N GLU A 354 -14.89 10.09 -8.33
CA GLU A 354 -16.02 9.27 -8.72
C GLU A 354 -15.48 8.14 -9.58
N SER A 355 -15.57 6.92 -9.06
CA SER A 355 -15.31 5.71 -9.82
C SER A 355 -16.65 5.14 -10.24
N SER A 356 -16.92 5.21 -11.53
CA SER A 356 -18.02 4.49 -12.17
C SER A 356 -17.42 3.42 -13.08
N ASN A 357 -18.03 2.24 -13.09
CA ASN A 357 -17.67 1.18 -14.02
C ASN A 357 -18.13 1.64 -15.41
N ARG A 358 -17.24 2.24 -16.20
CA ARG A 358 -17.50 2.69 -17.57
C ARG A 358 -17.82 1.49 -18.48
N GLY A 359 -19.01 0.89 -18.35
CA GLY A 359 -19.56 -0.12 -19.28
C GLY A 359 -19.87 -1.52 -18.74
N SER A 360 -19.80 -1.80 -17.44
CA SER A 360 -20.12 -3.13 -16.86
C SER A 360 -21.48 -3.10 -16.09
N ARG A 361 -22.29 -4.18 -16.05
CA ARG A 361 -23.66 -4.29 -15.39
C ARG A 361 -23.72 -4.03 -13.85
N GLY A 362 -23.27 -2.87 -13.40
CA GLY A 362 -23.36 -2.45 -12.01
C GLY A 362 -23.88 -1.02 -11.98
N SER A 363 -25.01 -0.81 -11.32
CA SER A 363 -25.60 0.53 -11.10
C SER A 363 -24.92 1.30 -9.96
N TYR A 364 -23.80 0.81 -9.44
CA TYR A 364 -23.14 1.36 -8.27
C TYR A 364 -22.08 2.40 -8.66
N LYS A 365 -22.30 3.63 -8.22
CA LYS A 365 -21.37 4.75 -8.32
C LYS A 365 -20.61 4.85 -7.00
N HIS A 366 -19.29 4.63 -7.03
CA HIS A 366 -18.44 4.84 -5.87
C HIS A 366 -17.98 6.30 -5.87
N ILE A 367 -18.38 7.05 -4.85
CA ILE A 367 -17.90 8.41 -4.60
C ILE A 367 -16.99 8.38 -3.38
N SER A 368 -15.73 8.77 -3.55
CA SER A 368 -14.76 8.93 -2.48
C SER A 368 -14.49 10.41 -2.26
N TYR A 369 -14.58 10.88 -1.02
CA TYR A 369 -14.22 12.24 -0.64
C TYR A 369 -12.84 12.25 0.00
N HIS A 370 -11.94 13.07 -0.53
CA HIS A 370 -10.54 13.15 -0.14
C HIS A 370 -10.26 14.44 0.61
N PHE A 371 -9.51 14.33 1.71
CA PHE A 371 -9.08 15.46 2.54
C PHE A 371 -7.55 15.58 2.42
N GLY A 372 -7.07 16.27 1.39
CA GLY A 372 -5.66 16.58 1.19
C GLY A 372 -5.07 17.29 2.42
N GLY A 373 -3.90 16.84 2.89
CA GLY A 373 -3.29 17.31 4.14
C GLY A 373 -3.74 16.56 5.41
N PHE A 374 -4.74 15.67 5.32
CA PHE A 374 -5.19 14.78 6.39
C PHE A 374 -4.83 13.31 6.10
N ALA A 375 -3.64 13.05 5.54
CA ALA A 375 -3.26 11.70 5.13
C ALA A 375 -3.22 10.73 6.34
N TYR A 376 -3.83 9.55 6.14
CA TYR A 376 -3.67 8.38 7.00
C TYR A 376 -2.17 8.06 7.09
N ARG A 377 -1.64 8.07 8.32
CA ARG A 377 -0.21 8.33 8.57
C ARG A 377 0.67 7.14 8.16
N ARG A 378 1.68 7.37 7.32
CA ARG A 378 2.76 6.41 6.98
C ARG A 378 3.40 5.76 8.21
N MET A 379 3.51 6.48 9.32
CA MET A 379 4.04 5.96 10.59
C MET A 379 3.14 4.89 11.25
N MET A 380 1.83 4.89 10.98
CA MET A 380 0.93 3.83 11.46
C MET A 380 1.11 2.55 10.62
N PHE A 381 1.39 2.68 9.32
CA PHE A 381 1.74 1.56 8.46
C PHE A 381 3.11 0.96 8.81
N ASP A 382 4.10 1.79 9.14
CA ASP A 382 5.42 1.33 9.61
C ASP A 382 5.30 0.53 10.93
N ALA A 383 4.38 0.94 11.83
CA ALA A 383 4.10 0.20 13.06
C ALA A 383 3.47 -1.18 12.80
N GLU A 384 2.61 -1.31 11.79
CA GLU A 384 2.00 -2.60 11.38
C GLU A 384 3.04 -3.54 10.73
N LEU A 385 3.94 -3.01 9.91
CA LEU A 385 5.05 -3.75 9.30
C LEU A 385 6.01 -4.36 10.33
N LEU A 386 6.22 -3.71 11.48
CA LEU A 386 7.10 -4.23 12.54
C LEU A 386 6.66 -5.61 13.03
N PHE A 387 5.34 -5.87 13.13
CA PHE A 387 4.84 -7.17 13.60
C PHE A 387 4.94 -8.25 12.52
N SER A 388 4.85 -7.90 11.23
CA SER A 388 5.07 -8.87 10.14
C SER A 388 6.47 -9.49 10.17
N GLY A 389 7.50 -8.71 10.49
CA GLY A 389 8.85 -9.25 10.62
C GLY A 389 9.10 -10.07 11.90
N LEU A 390 8.16 -10.11 12.85
CA LEU A 390 8.27 -10.95 14.05
C LEU A 390 8.00 -12.41 13.69
N ASP A 391 7.05 -12.67 12.79
CA ASP A 391 6.79 -14.02 12.27
C ASP A 391 8.04 -14.61 11.60
N LEU A 392 8.70 -13.83 10.73
CA LEU A 392 9.97 -14.21 10.09
C LEU A 392 11.04 -14.58 11.11
N PHE A 393 11.19 -13.76 12.16
CA PHE A 393 12.17 -14.00 13.22
C PHE A 393 11.86 -15.30 14.00
N ILE A 394 10.59 -15.53 14.33
CA ILE A 394 10.15 -16.74 15.02
C ILE A 394 10.40 -17.99 14.16
N HIS A 395 10.11 -17.93 12.85
CA HIS A 395 10.36 -19.06 11.96
C HIS A 395 11.86 -19.39 11.90
N GLN A 396 12.71 -18.36 11.72
CA GLN A 396 14.16 -18.55 11.68
C GLN A 396 14.73 -19.14 12.98
N ILE A 397 14.31 -18.63 14.14
CA ILE A 397 14.89 -19.07 15.43
C ILE A 397 14.39 -20.46 15.86
N LEU A 398 13.18 -20.83 15.45
CA LEU A 398 12.62 -22.15 15.68
C LEU A 398 13.05 -23.18 14.62
N GLY A 399 13.62 -22.73 13.49
CA GLY A 399 13.96 -23.60 12.36
C GLY A 399 12.72 -24.11 11.62
N LEU A 400 11.66 -23.30 11.55
CA LEU A 400 10.47 -23.58 10.74
C LEU A 400 10.71 -23.09 9.31
N GLU A 401 10.41 -23.93 8.32
CA GLU A 401 10.47 -23.51 6.92
C GLU A 401 9.29 -22.61 6.59
N GLU A 402 9.53 -21.57 5.79
CA GLU A 402 8.45 -20.73 5.27
C GLU A 402 7.60 -21.48 4.26
N GLU A 403 6.32 -21.63 4.58
CA GLU A 403 5.33 -22.23 3.72
C GLU A 403 4.74 -21.19 2.78
N SER A 404 4.45 -21.61 1.55
CA SER A 404 3.84 -20.76 0.54
C SER A 404 2.57 -20.07 1.08
N ALA A 405 2.42 -18.80 0.74
CA ALA A 405 1.18 -18.05 0.95
C ALA A 405 0.04 -18.59 0.06
N GLU A 406 0.35 -19.36 -0.97
CA GLU A 406 -0.63 -19.94 -1.87
C GLU A 406 -1.37 -21.10 -1.22
N LYS A 407 -2.69 -21.01 -1.29
CA LYS A 407 -3.59 -22.03 -0.79
C LYS A 407 -4.07 -22.90 -1.94
N PRO A 408 -3.64 -24.18 -2.03
CA PRO A 408 -4.02 -25.03 -3.14
C PRO A 408 -5.52 -25.30 -3.14
N TYR A 409 -6.14 -25.15 -4.31
CA TYR A 409 -7.56 -25.43 -4.52
C TYR A 409 -7.85 -26.92 -4.76
N ILE A 410 -6.86 -27.67 -5.27
CA ILE A 410 -6.96 -29.10 -5.54
C ILE A 410 -5.84 -29.81 -4.81
N PHE A 411 -6.19 -30.78 -3.98
CA PHE A 411 -5.24 -31.61 -3.26
C PHE A 411 -5.89 -32.96 -2.95
N ALA A 412 -5.06 -33.98 -2.76
CA ALA A 412 -5.51 -35.32 -2.38
C ALA A 412 -5.25 -35.54 -0.88
N VAL A 413 -6.23 -36.17 -0.21
CA VAL A 413 -6.11 -36.57 1.19
C VAL A 413 -6.23 -38.09 1.24
N SER A 414 -5.35 -38.74 1.99
CA SER A 414 -5.45 -40.19 2.23
C SER A 414 -6.77 -40.51 2.92
N GLY A 415 -7.54 -41.46 2.37
CA GLY A 415 -8.85 -41.86 2.90
C GLY A 415 -8.80 -42.27 4.38
N ASN A 416 -7.72 -42.94 4.82
CA ASN A 416 -7.53 -43.31 6.22
C ASN A 416 -7.39 -42.08 7.15
N ARG A 417 -6.78 -40.99 6.67
CA ARG A 417 -6.60 -39.74 7.43
C ARG A 417 -7.92 -38.95 7.51
N ALA A 418 -8.69 -38.94 6.42
CA ALA A 418 -9.96 -38.23 6.34
C ALA A 418 -11.10 -38.93 7.10
N LEU A 419 -11.18 -40.26 7.04
CA LEU A 419 -12.26 -41.05 7.66
C LEU A 419 -12.15 -41.18 9.18
N LEU A 420 -10.95 -41.06 9.75
CA LEU A 420 -10.71 -41.11 11.20
C LEU A 420 -10.79 -39.73 11.87
N SER A 421 -11.06 -38.67 11.11
CA SER A 421 -11.07 -37.29 11.59
C SER A 421 -12.30 -36.53 11.08
N ARG A 422 -12.12 -35.27 10.66
CA ARG A 422 -13.18 -34.36 10.21
C ARG A 422 -13.28 -34.40 8.68
N ILE A 423 -14.46 -34.61 8.10
CA ILE A 423 -14.66 -34.53 6.64
C ILE A 423 -14.86 -33.06 6.27
N ASP A 424 -13.76 -32.30 6.20
CA ASP A 424 -13.76 -30.86 5.94
C ASP A 424 -12.59 -30.52 5.02
N THR A 425 -12.88 -29.98 3.84
CA THR A 425 -11.88 -29.63 2.83
C THR A 425 -10.93 -28.56 3.35
N GLU A 426 -11.45 -27.58 4.09
CA GLU A 426 -10.64 -26.50 4.63
C GLU A 426 -9.67 -27.04 5.68
N TYR A 427 -10.16 -27.94 6.54
CA TYR A 427 -9.34 -28.59 7.56
C TYR A 427 -8.16 -29.36 6.95
N HIS A 428 -8.37 -30.07 5.84
CA HIS A 428 -7.34 -30.89 5.20
C HIS A 428 -6.49 -30.15 4.15
N ASN A 429 -6.70 -28.85 3.95
CA ASN A 429 -5.96 -28.11 2.95
C ASN A 429 -4.44 -28.09 3.28
N PRO A 430 -3.55 -28.47 2.33
CA PRO A 430 -2.10 -28.46 2.51
C PRO A 430 -1.54 -27.14 3.04
N TYR A 431 -2.19 -26.01 2.71
CA TYR A 431 -1.84 -24.70 3.25
C TYR A 431 -1.79 -24.72 4.77
N TYR A 432 -2.78 -25.30 5.43
CA TYR A 432 -2.79 -25.40 6.88
C TYR A 432 -1.95 -26.57 7.36
N THR A 433 -2.13 -27.76 6.77
CA THR A 433 -1.49 -28.96 7.31
C THR A 433 0.03 -28.89 7.26
N ARG A 434 0.64 -28.32 6.22
CA ARG A 434 2.10 -28.18 6.15
C ARG A 434 2.65 -27.28 7.26
N ARG A 435 1.99 -26.15 7.56
CA ARG A 435 2.35 -25.28 8.69
C ARG A 435 2.29 -26.01 10.02
N VAL A 436 1.30 -26.87 10.22
CA VAL A 436 1.22 -27.73 11.41
C VAL A 436 2.31 -28.79 11.39
N ASP A 437 2.60 -29.41 10.25
CA ASP A 437 3.67 -30.39 10.08
C ASP A 437 5.05 -29.77 10.41
N GLU A 438 5.31 -28.52 10.01
CA GLU A 438 6.51 -27.76 10.40
C GLU A 438 6.65 -27.62 11.92
N ILE A 439 5.58 -27.20 12.60
CA ILE A 439 5.57 -27.10 14.07
C ILE A 439 5.83 -28.47 14.70
N MET A 440 5.31 -29.55 14.10
CA MET A 440 5.50 -30.90 14.60
C MET A 440 6.93 -31.43 14.43
N LYS A 441 7.77 -30.82 13.57
CA LYS A 441 9.20 -31.17 13.44
C LYS A 441 10.04 -30.78 14.66
N VAL A 442 9.60 -29.77 15.42
CA VAL A 442 10.27 -29.30 16.63
C VAL A 442 9.60 -29.84 17.89
N ASN A 443 10.23 -29.68 19.06
CA ASN A 443 9.57 -30.03 20.34
C ASN A 443 8.27 -29.23 20.48
N HIS A 444 7.15 -29.90 20.74
CA HIS A 444 5.82 -29.30 20.72
C HIS A 444 4.86 -29.99 21.69
N ASP A 445 3.74 -29.34 22.00
CA ASP A 445 2.62 -29.94 22.71
C ASP A 445 1.31 -29.23 22.31
N THR A 446 0.17 -29.82 22.69
CA THR A 446 -1.14 -29.19 22.50
C THR A 446 -1.39 -28.09 23.52
N LEU A 447 -2.10 -27.05 23.13
CA LEU A 447 -2.42 -25.90 23.99
C LEU A 447 -3.15 -26.35 25.27
N GLY A 448 -4.03 -27.35 25.18
CA GLY A 448 -4.73 -27.92 26.32
C GLY A 448 -3.84 -28.63 27.34
N ASN A 449 -2.68 -29.16 26.92
CA ASN A 449 -1.67 -29.72 27.82
C ASN A 449 -0.76 -28.65 28.42
N ILE A 450 -0.61 -27.50 27.75
CA ILE A 450 0.24 -26.39 28.18
C ILE A 450 -0.46 -25.52 29.23
N ILE A 451 -1.73 -25.20 29.04
CA ILE A 451 -2.45 -24.22 29.88
C ILE A 451 -3.92 -24.63 30.16
N GLU A 452 -4.40 -24.27 31.35
CA GLU A 452 -5.80 -24.45 31.75
C GLU A 452 -6.72 -23.38 31.17
N PHE A 453 -7.89 -23.81 30.69
CA PHE A 453 -8.96 -22.95 30.18
C PHE A 453 -9.95 -22.68 31.30
N SER A 454 -10.18 -21.41 31.61
CA SER A 454 -11.13 -21.01 32.64
C SER A 454 -12.55 -20.90 32.08
N ASN A 455 -13.49 -21.53 32.79
CA ASN A 455 -14.92 -21.36 32.59
C ASN A 455 -15.55 -20.46 33.67
N GLU A 456 -14.73 -19.72 34.43
CA GLU A 456 -15.19 -18.87 35.53
C GLU A 456 -16.03 -17.71 34.99
N THR A 457 -17.29 -17.63 35.41
CA THR A 457 -18.19 -16.54 35.06
C THR A 457 -18.68 -15.81 36.30
N TRP A 458 -18.87 -14.50 36.19
CA TRP A 458 -19.46 -13.71 37.27
C TRP A 458 -20.99 -13.69 37.20
N ASN A 459 -21.60 -13.43 38.36
CA ASN A 459 -23.00 -13.00 38.44
C ASN A 459 -23.02 -11.48 38.60
N GLN A 460 -23.75 -10.78 37.73
CA GLN A 460 -23.85 -9.32 37.67
C GLN A 460 -24.25 -8.65 38.99
N LYS A 461 -24.80 -9.41 39.96
CA LYS A 461 -25.20 -8.91 41.27
C LYS A 461 -24.08 -8.84 42.33
N LYS A 462 -22.92 -9.48 42.12
CA LYS A 462 -21.99 -9.81 43.23
C LYS A 462 -20.61 -9.14 43.24
N PHE A 463 -20.07 -8.68 42.11
CA PHE A 463 -18.64 -8.30 42.03
C PHE A 463 -18.35 -6.80 41.95
N PHE A 464 -19.28 -6.03 41.41
CA PHE A 464 -19.13 -4.58 41.23
C PHE A 464 -20.36 -3.90 41.82
N ASP A 465 -20.32 -2.59 42.08
CA ASP A 465 -21.47 -1.85 42.64
C ASP A 465 -22.38 -1.36 41.51
N ASP A 466 -21.93 -0.41 40.69
CA ASP A 466 -22.74 0.20 39.61
C ASP A 466 -22.16 -0.05 38.21
N GLU A 467 -20.85 0.10 38.03
CA GLU A 467 -20.15 -0.11 36.76
C GLU A 467 -19.07 -1.18 36.87
N PHE A 468 -18.75 -1.83 35.76
CA PHE A 468 -17.69 -2.83 35.70
C PHE A 468 -16.77 -2.63 34.48
N PRO A 469 -15.47 -2.96 34.61
CA PRO A 469 -14.52 -2.92 33.51
C PRO A 469 -14.76 -4.10 32.57
N TYR A 470 -15.03 -3.79 31.30
CA TYR A 470 -15.41 -4.75 30.29
C TYR A 470 -14.46 -4.76 29.09
N ILE A 471 -14.15 -5.97 28.62
CA ILE A 471 -13.30 -6.25 27.45
C ILE A 471 -14.16 -6.91 26.37
N GLU A 472 -14.45 -6.17 25.30
CA GLU A 472 -14.96 -6.72 24.05
C GLU A 472 -13.83 -7.15 23.13
N ILE A 473 -14.17 -7.98 22.13
CA ILE A 473 -13.24 -8.35 21.06
C ILE A 473 -12.72 -7.10 20.34
N SER A 474 -13.57 -6.08 20.15
CA SER A 474 -13.16 -4.81 19.51
C SER A 474 -12.19 -3.97 20.36
N ASN A 475 -12.04 -4.29 21.64
CA ASN A 475 -11.09 -3.62 22.50
C ASN A 475 -9.67 -4.21 22.39
N ILE A 476 -9.50 -5.38 21.77
CA ILE A 476 -8.18 -5.99 21.55
C ILE A 476 -7.57 -5.42 20.27
N LYS A 477 -6.33 -4.93 20.35
CA LYS A 477 -5.55 -4.61 19.14
C LYS A 477 -5.00 -5.89 18.54
N LEU A 478 -5.20 -6.06 17.25
CA LEU A 478 -4.85 -7.29 16.53
C LEU A 478 -3.33 -7.48 16.48
N LYS A 479 -2.85 -8.68 16.80
CA LYS A 479 -1.42 -9.07 16.73
C LYS A 479 -0.45 -8.24 17.58
N GLU A 480 -0.95 -7.47 18.55
CA GLU A 480 -0.12 -6.54 19.34
C GLU A 480 -0.03 -6.89 20.83
N ASN A 481 -0.80 -7.87 21.29
CA ASN A 481 -0.92 -8.21 22.71
C ASN A 481 -1.25 -6.96 23.55
N SER A 482 -2.28 -6.21 23.16
CA SER A 482 -2.73 -5.03 23.88
C SER A 482 -4.25 -4.87 23.79
N TYR A 483 -4.83 -4.23 24.79
CA TYR A 483 -6.27 -4.02 24.86
C TYR A 483 -6.62 -2.73 25.58
N SER A 484 -7.84 -2.26 25.35
CA SER A 484 -8.47 -1.17 26.10
C SER A 484 -9.61 -1.70 26.98
N LEU A 485 -9.99 -0.92 27.98
CA LEU A 485 -11.15 -1.21 28.83
C LEU A 485 -12.29 -0.26 28.50
N SER A 486 -13.51 -0.76 28.59
CA SER A 486 -14.73 0.05 28.57
C SER A 486 -15.44 -0.11 29.92
N MET A 487 -15.75 1.01 30.58
CA MET A 487 -16.57 0.98 31.79
C MET A 487 -18.03 0.91 31.37
N ILE A 488 -18.75 -0.11 31.84
CA ILE A 488 -20.16 -0.34 31.50
C ILE A 488 -20.99 -0.39 32.77
N SER A 489 -22.11 0.34 32.76
CA SER A 489 -23.15 0.23 33.78
C SER A 489 -23.82 -1.14 33.74
N LYS A 490 -24.06 -1.74 34.91
CA LYS A 490 -24.75 -3.04 35.02
C LYS A 490 -26.08 -3.11 34.27
N ASN A 491 -26.83 -2.00 34.22
CA ASN A 491 -28.12 -1.95 33.53
C ASN A 491 -28.00 -2.03 32.00
N ALA A 492 -26.84 -1.66 31.46
CA ALA A 492 -26.51 -1.71 30.04
C ALA A 492 -25.58 -2.89 29.71
N ALA A 493 -25.39 -3.84 30.64
CA ALA A 493 -24.45 -4.95 30.47
C ALA A 493 -24.87 -5.85 29.30
N PRO A 494 -24.00 -6.04 28.28
CA PRO A 494 -24.27 -6.98 27.21
C PRO A 494 -24.49 -8.39 27.75
N SER A 495 -25.40 -9.16 27.15
CA SER A 495 -25.66 -10.56 27.54
C SER A 495 -24.41 -11.46 27.47
N ARG A 496 -23.42 -11.07 26.66
CA ARG A 496 -22.13 -11.73 26.48
C ARG A 496 -21.08 -11.37 27.55
N ALA A 497 -21.29 -10.34 28.38
CA ALA A 497 -20.33 -9.88 29.37
C ALA A 497 -20.31 -10.77 30.64
N LYS A 498 -19.67 -11.94 30.54
CA LYS A 498 -19.76 -12.98 31.56
C LYS A 498 -18.43 -13.53 32.06
N MET A 499 -17.37 -13.49 31.27
CA MET A 499 -16.12 -14.19 31.60
C MET A 499 -15.33 -13.40 32.64
N ILE A 500 -14.92 -14.03 33.75
CA ILE A 500 -14.02 -13.42 34.72
C ILE A 500 -12.59 -13.50 34.19
N VAL A 501 -11.93 -12.35 34.15
CA VAL A 501 -10.53 -12.17 33.75
C VAL A 501 -9.74 -11.70 34.96
N ARG A 502 -8.58 -12.33 35.19
CA ARG A 502 -7.67 -12.04 36.29
C ARG A 502 -6.31 -11.62 35.74
N ASN A 503 -5.51 -10.99 36.59
CA ASN A 503 -4.18 -10.53 36.19
C ASN A 503 -3.33 -11.68 35.64
N GLY A 504 -2.77 -11.49 34.44
CA GLY A 504 -1.99 -12.48 33.71
C GLY A 504 -2.80 -13.47 32.88
N ASP A 505 -4.13 -13.51 32.94
CA ASP A 505 -4.92 -14.36 32.04
C ASP A 505 -4.67 -13.96 30.57
N ILE A 506 -4.56 -14.94 29.66
CA ILE A 506 -4.48 -14.69 28.22
C ILE A 506 -5.89 -14.85 27.63
N LEU A 507 -6.41 -13.80 27.01
CA LEU A 507 -7.68 -13.81 26.31
C LEU A 507 -7.43 -14.18 24.84
N VAL A 508 -8.06 -15.23 24.35
CA VAL A 508 -8.01 -15.63 22.94
C VAL A 508 -9.39 -15.53 22.34
N SER A 509 -9.58 -14.67 21.32
CA SER A 509 -10.87 -14.58 20.65
C SER A 509 -11.19 -15.88 19.92
N THR A 510 -12.39 -16.43 20.14
CA THR A 510 -12.87 -17.63 19.45
C THR A 510 -13.47 -17.32 18.08
N THR A 511 -13.84 -16.06 17.84
CA THR A 511 -14.44 -15.61 16.58
C THR A 511 -13.38 -14.98 15.68
N ARG A 512 -13.28 -15.46 14.44
CA ARG A 512 -12.25 -15.09 13.47
C ARG A 512 -10.84 -15.17 14.07
N PRO A 513 -10.45 -16.34 14.62
CA PRO A 513 -9.23 -16.45 15.42
C PRO A 513 -7.96 -16.04 14.65
N HIS A 514 -7.93 -16.22 13.32
CA HIS A 514 -6.83 -15.79 12.45
C HIS A 514 -6.49 -14.29 12.52
N ARG A 515 -7.42 -13.45 12.99
CA ARG A 515 -7.16 -12.01 13.16
C ARG A 515 -6.18 -11.72 14.29
N GLY A 516 -5.93 -12.67 15.18
CA GLY A 516 -5.00 -12.48 16.29
C GLY A 516 -5.50 -11.48 17.32
N ALA A 517 -6.81 -11.47 17.60
CA ALA A 517 -7.39 -10.73 18.73
C ALA A 517 -7.07 -11.49 20.04
N ILE A 518 -5.81 -11.40 20.46
CA ILE A 518 -5.25 -12.06 21.65
C ILE A 518 -4.52 -11.03 22.50
N ALA A 519 -4.74 -11.04 23.81
CA ALA A 519 -4.04 -10.17 24.75
C ALA A 519 -3.89 -10.81 26.13
N THR A 520 -2.81 -10.46 26.82
CA THR A 520 -2.62 -10.75 28.24
C THR A 520 -3.25 -9.66 29.08
N ALA A 521 -4.09 -10.05 30.05
CA ALA A 521 -4.78 -9.13 30.93
C ALA A 521 -3.85 -8.55 31.99
N THR A 522 -3.94 -7.25 32.19
CA THR A 522 -3.33 -6.51 33.29
C THR A 522 -4.44 -5.88 34.11
N CYS A 523 -4.67 -6.37 35.34
CA CYS A 523 -5.80 -5.93 36.15
C CYS A 523 -5.35 -5.01 37.29
N ASP A 524 -5.96 -3.81 37.38
CA ASP A 524 -5.76 -2.85 38.47
C ASP A 524 -6.64 -3.14 39.70
N LYS A 525 -6.30 -2.45 40.82
CA LYS A 525 -6.92 -2.24 42.16
C LYS A 525 -7.91 -3.27 42.78
N ASN A 526 -8.73 -3.98 42.00
CA ASN A 526 -9.65 -5.03 42.48
C ASN A 526 -9.35 -6.42 41.86
N GLY A 527 -8.40 -6.52 40.94
CA GLY A 527 -7.86 -7.78 40.41
C GLY A 527 -8.79 -8.60 39.49
N ILE A 528 -9.96 -8.06 39.14
CA ILE A 528 -10.96 -8.73 38.28
C ILE A 528 -11.46 -7.77 37.19
N GLN A 529 -11.48 -8.25 35.96
CA GLN A 529 -12.11 -7.64 34.79
C GLN A 529 -13.13 -8.60 34.18
N ILE A 530 -14.07 -8.09 33.38
CA ILE A 530 -15.09 -8.91 32.70
C ILE A 530 -14.82 -8.92 31.20
N ALA A 531 -14.85 -10.09 30.57
CA ALA A 531 -14.72 -10.22 29.13
C ALA A 531 -15.97 -10.82 28.48
N SER A 532 -16.10 -10.57 27.17
CA SER A 532 -17.09 -11.20 26.32
C SER A 532 -16.94 -12.74 26.34
N THR A 533 -18.05 -13.46 26.24
CA THR A 533 -18.09 -14.92 26.01
C THR A 533 -17.47 -15.34 24.68
N GLY A 534 -17.21 -14.42 23.76
CA GLY A 534 -16.44 -14.67 22.53
C GLY A 534 -14.92 -14.81 22.75
N PHE A 535 -14.48 -14.96 24.01
CA PHE A 535 -13.10 -15.24 24.38
C PHE A 535 -13.00 -16.57 25.13
N CYS A 536 -11.93 -17.32 24.86
CA CYS A 536 -11.38 -18.30 25.77
C CYS A 536 -10.38 -17.64 26.71
N ILE A 537 -10.48 -17.93 28.00
CA ILE A 537 -9.58 -17.40 29.03
C ILE A 537 -8.57 -18.48 29.41
N LEU A 538 -7.28 -18.26 29.07
CA LEU A 538 -6.20 -19.17 29.40
C LEU A 538 -5.53 -18.71 30.70
N ARG A 539 -5.62 -19.53 31.75
CA ARG A 539 -5.35 -19.08 33.12
C ARG A 539 -4.08 -19.63 33.71
N LYS A 540 -3.96 -20.95 33.91
CA LYS A 540 -2.89 -21.54 34.71
C LYS A 540 -2.03 -22.46 33.85
N LEU A 541 -0.73 -22.17 33.79
CA LEU A 541 0.23 -23.04 33.11
C LEU A 541 0.30 -24.40 33.83
N LYS A 542 0.21 -25.47 33.05
CA LYS A 542 0.36 -26.86 33.51
C LYS A 542 1.81 -27.32 33.39
N ARG A 543 2.55 -26.72 32.46
CA ARG A 543 3.96 -27.01 32.15
C ARG A 543 4.90 -25.99 32.79
N LYS A 544 6.05 -26.47 33.30
CA LYS A 544 7.09 -25.61 33.92
C LYS A 544 8.10 -25.08 32.91
N ASP A 545 8.27 -25.78 31.80
CA ASP A 545 9.20 -25.48 30.71
C ASP A 545 8.61 -24.52 29.66
N VAL A 546 7.45 -23.93 29.92
CA VAL A 546 6.80 -22.93 29.07
C VAL A 546 6.55 -21.68 29.90
N SER A 547 7.12 -20.55 29.48
CA SER A 547 6.82 -19.27 30.13
C SER A 547 5.51 -18.68 29.60
N ARG A 548 4.78 -17.95 30.47
CA ARG A 548 3.54 -17.27 30.08
C ARG A 548 3.77 -16.19 29.04
N GLU A 549 4.86 -15.46 29.20
CA GLU A 549 5.26 -14.41 28.28
C GLU A 549 5.57 -14.96 26.89
N TYR A 550 6.21 -16.13 26.80
CA TYR A 550 6.39 -16.79 25.50
C TYR A 550 5.05 -17.20 24.90
N LEU A 551 4.18 -17.82 25.72
CA LEU A 551 2.88 -18.29 25.26
C LEU A 551 2.03 -17.15 24.67
N GLN A 552 2.09 -15.95 25.26
CA GLN A 552 1.32 -14.79 24.75
C GLN A 552 1.75 -14.37 23.34
N TRP A 553 3.04 -14.51 23.02
CA TRP A 553 3.61 -14.07 21.75
C TRP A 553 3.52 -15.15 20.68
N ILE A 554 3.78 -16.40 21.04
CA ILE A 554 3.68 -17.51 20.08
C ILE A 554 2.24 -17.73 19.62
N LEU A 555 1.23 -17.45 20.46
CA LEU A 555 -0.18 -17.52 20.05
C LEU A 555 -0.55 -16.52 18.94
N LEU A 556 0.23 -15.44 18.78
CA LEU A 556 0.06 -14.44 17.73
C LEU A 556 0.80 -14.76 16.44
N ASN A 557 1.65 -15.79 16.44
CA ASN A 557 2.38 -16.20 15.26
C ASN A 557 1.43 -16.73 14.18
N ASP A 558 1.73 -16.42 12.92
CA ASP A 558 0.86 -16.76 11.80
C ASP A 558 0.57 -18.26 11.71
N TYR A 559 1.54 -19.17 11.92
CA TYR A 559 1.27 -20.61 11.83
C TYR A 559 0.27 -21.08 12.89
N ILE A 560 0.31 -20.49 14.08
CA ILE A 560 -0.65 -20.80 15.15
C ILE A 560 -2.03 -20.22 14.82
N LEU A 561 -2.09 -18.98 14.31
CA LEU A 561 -3.34 -18.34 13.89
C LEU A 561 -4.02 -19.06 12.72
N GLN A 562 -3.25 -19.51 11.72
CA GLN A 562 -3.75 -20.32 10.60
C GLN A 562 -4.23 -21.69 11.08
N GLN A 563 -3.54 -22.31 12.05
CA GLN A 563 -4.01 -23.55 12.66
C GLN A 563 -5.35 -23.37 13.41
N MET A 564 -5.56 -22.23 14.09
CA MET A 564 -6.86 -21.93 14.69
C MET A 564 -7.96 -21.78 13.63
N LEU A 565 -7.65 -21.16 12.48
CA LEU A 565 -8.58 -21.04 11.36
C LEU A 565 -8.93 -22.40 10.75
N GLN A 566 -7.93 -23.25 10.52
CA GLN A 566 -8.09 -24.62 10.03
C GLN A 566 -9.11 -25.42 10.87
N ARG A 567 -9.08 -25.20 12.20
CA ARG A 567 -9.94 -25.91 13.16
C ARG A 567 -11.30 -25.25 13.36
N SER A 568 -11.51 -24.05 12.82
CA SER A 568 -12.76 -23.31 12.97
C SER A 568 -13.90 -23.94 12.16
N SER A 569 -15.12 -23.52 12.46
CA SER A 569 -16.33 -23.87 11.70
C SER A 569 -17.15 -22.62 11.40
N GLY A 570 -17.97 -22.65 10.34
CA GLY A 570 -18.76 -21.50 9.89
C GLY A 570 -18.11 -20.74 8.73
N GLY A 571 -18.94 -20.31 7.77
CA GLY A 571 -18.48 -19.67 6.52
C GLY A 571 -17.95 -18.24 6.73
N ASN A 572 -18.83 -17.24 6.83
CA ASN A 572 -18.45 -15.82 6.85
C ASN A 572 -17.83 -15.33 8.19
N TYR A 573 -18.03 -16.09 9.27
CA TYR A 573 -17.55 -15.79 10.62
C TYR A 573 -17.01 -17.07 11.24
N PRO A 574 -15.81 -17.53 10.83
CA PRO A 574 -15.24 -18.76 11.36
C PRO A 574 -15.07 -18.66 12.87
N GLU A 575 -15.56 -19.65 13.60
CA GLU A 575 -15.46 -19.74 15.05
C GLU A 575 -14.77 -21.04 15.45
N ILE A 576 -13.79 -20.96 16.36
CA ILE A 576 -13.13 -22.11 16.96
C ILE A 576 -13.72 -22.40 18.34
N VAL A 577 -14.25 -23.60 18.52
CA VAL A 577 -14.77 -24.04 19.81
C VAL A 577 -13.63 -24.35 20.79
N PRO A 578 -13.81 -24.19 22.11
CA PRO A 578 -12.74 -24.38 23.10
C PRO A 578 -12.04 -25.74 23.01
N ASP A 579 -12.76 -26.82 22.71
CA ASP A 579 -12.19 -28.16 22.59
C ASP A 579 -11.32 -28.34 21.34
N GLU A 580 -11.57 -27.59 20.27
CA GLU A 580 -10.68 -27.53 19.12
C GLU A 580 -9.48 -26.61 19.38
N LEU A 581 -9.68 -25.50 20.10
CA LEU A 581 -8.60 -24.61 20.50
C LEU A 581 -7.58 -25.33 21.40
N LYS A 582 -8.03 -26.21 22.30
CA LYS A 582 -7.15 -27.08 23.11
C LYS A 582 -6.23 -27.98 22.26
N LYS A 583 -6.64 -28.34 21.04
CA LYS A 583 -5.89 -29.23 20.14
C LYS A 583 -4.87 -28.48 19.27
N VAL A 584 -4.82 -27.15 19.35
CA VAL A 584 -3.82 -26.34 18.65
C VAL A 584 -2.42 -26.73 19.16
N ILE A 585 -1.53 -27.09 18.26
CA ILE A 585 -0.15 -27.49 18.52
C ILE A 585 0.70 -26.23 18.64
N ILE A 586 1.47 -26.13 19.73
CA ILE A 586 2.35 -25.01 20.06
C ILE A 586 3.80 -25.54 20.16
N PRO A 587 4.79 -24.90 19.51
CA PRO A 587 6.19 -25.26 19.67
C PRO A 587 6.69 -24.89 21.08
N ILE A 588 7.51 -25.75 21.68
CA ILE A 588 8.11 -25.61 23.01
C ILE A 588 9.64 -25.65 22.85
N PRO A 589 10.27 -24.54 22.42
CA PRO A 589 11.72 -24.47 22.32
C PRO A 589 12.35 -24.31 23.71
N SER A 590 13.68 -24.38 23.79
CA SER A 590 14.41 -24.14 25.05
C SER A 590 14.08 -22.79 25.69
N GLU A 591 14.22 -22.68 27.02
CA GLU A 591 13.97 -21.43 27.76
C GLU A 591 14.75 -20.24 27.19
N LYS A 592 15.98 -20.47 26.70
CA LYS A 592 16.79 -19.45 26.04
C LYS A 592 16.13 -18.89 24.78
N ILE A 593 15.60 -19.75 23.92
CA ILE A 593 14.91 -19.35 22.67
C ILE A 593 13.59 -18.67 23.00
N GLN A 594 12.84 -19.17 23.98
CA GLN A 594 11.62 -18.50 24.47
C GLN A 594 11.92 -17.06 24.89
N ALA A 595 12.97 -16.84 25.68
CA ALA A 595 13.38 -15.51 26.11
C ALA A 595 13.79 -14.59 24.94
N GLN A 596 14.45 -15.13 23.91
CA GLN A 596 14.81 -14.36 22.71
C GLN A 596 13.58 -13.89 21.94
N ILE A 597 12.57 -14.75 21.79
CA ILE A 597 11.29 -14.41 21.16
C ILE A 597 10.58 -13.32 21.95
N CYS A 598 10.47 -13.46 23.28
CA CYS A 598 9.86 -12.45 24.14
C CYS A 598 10.56 -11.09 24.02
N HIS A 599 11.90 -11.09 24.06
CA HIS A 599 12.69 -9.87 23.97
C HIS A 599 12.47 -9.15 22.64
N GLU A 600 12.52 -9.86 21.52
CA GLU A 600 12.32 -9.28 20.19
C GLU A 600 10.89 -8.74 20.02
N ALA A 601 9.88 -9.49 20.48
CA ALA A 601 8.48 -9.07 20.40
C ALA A 601 8.21 -7.81 21.24
N ASN A 602 8.73 -7.75 22.48
CA ASN A 602 8.61 -6.58 23.34
C ASN A 602 9.32 -5.36 22.76
N ARG A 603 10.52 -5.52 22.18
CA ARG A 603 11.25 -4.42 21.53
C ARG A 603 10.44 -3.81 20.39
N ARG A 604 9.86 -4.66 19.53
CA ARG A 604 9.02 -4.20 18.40
C ARG A 604 7.75 -3.51 18.87
N LYS A 605 7.11 -4.05 19.91
CA LYS A 605 5.93 -3.42 20.53
C LYS A 605 6.25 -2.03 21.06
N GLN A 606 7.33 -1.88 21.82
CA GLN A 606 7.77 -0.57 22.34
C GLN A 606 8.01 0.43 21.20
N TYR A 607 8.70 0.00 20.15
CA TYR A 607 8.97 0.87 19.01
C TYR A 607 7.69 1.27 18.24
N ALA A 608 6.74 0.33 18.09
CA ALA A 608 5.44 0.62 17.50
C ALA A 608 4.64 1.64 18.34
N ASP A 609 4.68 1.52 19.66
CA ASP A 609 4.01 2.46 20.58
C ASP A 609 4.66 3.86 20.53
N GLU A 610 5.99 3.96 20.45
CA GLU A 610 6.71 5.23 20.28
C GLU A 610 6.34 5.95 18.98
N LEU A 611 6.31 5.21 17.85
CA LEU A 611 5.93 5.77 16.55
C LEU A 611 4.50 6.32 16.56
N ARG A 612 3.58 5.64 17.26
CA ARG A 612 2.20 6.07 17.39
C ARG A 612 2.05 7.29 18.29
N GLN A 613 2.74 7.33 19.44
CA GLN A 613 2.73 8.51 20.30
C GLN A 613 3.27 9.74 19.57
N LYS A 614 4.36 9.59 18.83
CA LYS A 614 4.91 10.68 18.01
C LYS A 614 3.91 11.15 16.95
N ALA A 615 3.25 10.21 16.28
CA ALA A 615 2.19 10.52 15.33
C ALA A 615 1.00 11.26 16.00
N GLU A 616 0.54 10.85 17.17
CA GLU A 616 -0.54 11.53 17.89
C GLU A 616 -0.15 12.94 18.32
N GLN A 617 1.09 13.16 18.78
CA GLN A 617 1.60 14.49 19.15
C GLN A 617 1.68 15.43 17.95
N GLU A 618 2.20 14.94 16.81
CA GLU A 618 2.21 15.70 15.56
C GLU A 618 0.79 16.05 15.10
N TRP A 619 -0.18 15.14 15.32
CA TRP A 619 -1.59 15.39 15.01
C TRP A 619 -2.17 16.52 15.86
N ALA A 620 -2.01 16.41 17.18
CA ALA A 620 -2.51 17.39 18.13
C ALA A 620 -1.93 18.78 17.84
N THR A 621 -0.63 18.84 17.50
CA THR A 621 0.05 20.09 17.15
C THR A 621 -0.51 20.70 15.86
N ALA A 622 -0.69 19.89 14.81
CA ALA A 622 -1.24 20.36 13.54
C ALA A 622 -2.71 20.80 13.68
N LYS A 623 -3.52 20.07 14.44
CA LYS A 623 -4.90 20.40 14.76
C LYS A 623 -5.00 21.72 15.51
N ALA A 624 -4.21 21.89 16.58
CA ALA A 624 -4.19 23.13 17.37
C ALA A 624 -3.74 24.34 16.55
N GLN A 625 -2.78 24.17 15.64
CA GLN A 625 -2.35 25.24 14.73
C GLN A 625 -3.48 25.64 13.77
N PHE A 626 -4.18 24.65 13.19
CA PHE A 626 -5.31 24.89 12.29
C PHE A 626 -6.48 25.57 13.00
N GLU A 627 -6.86 25.10 14.19
CA GLU A 627 -7.93 25.73 15.01
C GLU A 627 -7.58 27.18 15.39
N LYS A 628 -6.30 27.45 15.69
CA LYS A 628 -5.81 28.80 15.98
C LYS A 628 -5.83 29.73 14.75
N GLU A 629 -5.58 29.18 13.56
CA GLU A 629 -5.71 29.90 12.29
C GLU A 629 -7.18 30.17 11.93
N LEU A 630 -8.10 29.30 12.34
CA LEU A 630 -9.55 29.43 12.14
C LEU A 630 -10.23 30.42 13.10
N LEU A 631 -9.77 30.51 14.36
CA LEU A 631 -10.39 31.32 15.42
C LEU A 631 -9.81 32.74 15.54
N LYS A 632 -8.85 33.11 14.69
CA LYS A 632 -8.27 34.47 14.62
C LYS A 632 -8.78 35.31 13.43
N GLY A 633 -9.77 34.80 12.69
CA GLY A 633 -10.46 35.52 11.62
C GLY A 633 -11.57 36.41 12.18
#